data_AF-J9FYL9-F1
#
_entry.id   AF-J9FYL9-F1
#
_cell.length_a   1.000
_cell.length_b   1.000
_cell.length_c   1.000
_cell.angle_alpha   90.00
_cell.angle_beta   90.00
_cell.angle_gamma   90.00
#
_symmetry.space_group_name_H-M   'P 1'
#
loop_
_entity.id
_entity.type
_entity.pdbx_description
1 polymer ?
#
loop_
_entity_poly.entity_id
_entity_poly.type
_entity_poly.pdbx_seq_one_letter_code
_entity_poly.pdbx_strand_id
1 'polypeptide(L)'
;MKPQSTGGREGLRELVLTDNKGFGIKIETEGQVGFSALPYTDADLMNSNHFWEMQARPYTVLHLDAWTRGVGNASCGHDVDTLPIYRVPQKPLSYKLRISAVK
;
A
#
# COMPACT_ATOMS: atom_id res chain seq x y z
N MET A 1 2.42 17.83 11.38
CA MET A 1 2.66 16.38 11.25
C MET A 1 2.89 16.10 9.77
N LYS A 2 4.03 15.49 9.43
CA LYS A 2 4.40 15.20 8.04
C LYS A 2 3.55 14.05 7.48
N PRO A 3 3.00 14.16 6.26
CA PRO A 3 2.48 13.02 5.51
C PRO A 3 3.54 11.91 5.34
N GLN A 4 3.11 10.65 5.43
CA GLN A 4 3.97 9.48 5.36
C GLN A 4 3.21 8.34 4.67
N SER A 5 3.91 7.27 4.29
CA SER A 5 3.30 6.02 3.81
C SER A 5 2.23 5.55 4.81
N THR A 6 1.04 5.24 4.30
CA THR A 6 -0.14 4.93 5.13
C THR A 6 -1.15 4.06 4.37
N GLY A 7 -2.18 3.58 5.06
CA GLY A 7 -3.29 2.85 4.45
C GLY A 7 -2.98 1.41 4.03
N GLY A 8 -1.81 0.88 4.39
CA GLY A 8 -1.44 -0.51 4.15
C GLY A 8 -2.35 -1.50 4.88
N ARG A 9 -2.78 -2.54 4.16
CA ARG A 9 -3.58 -3.66 4.66
C ARG A 9 -2.92 -4.96 4.21
N GLU A 10 -2.75 -5.90 5.13
CA GLU A 10 -2.07 -7.18 4.87
C GLU A 10 -3.07 -8.32 4.69
N GLY A 11 -2.62 -9.43 4.09
CA GLY A 11 -3.41 -10.65 3.99
C GLY A 11 -4.62 -10.53 3.06
N LEU A 12 -4.50 -9.75 1.98
CA LEU A 12 -5.53 -9.59 0.97
C LEU A 12 -6.00 -10.96 0.45
N ARG A 13 -7.32 -11.06 0.26
CA ARG A 13 -8.00 -12.22 -0.36
C ARG A 13 -8.88 -11.74 -1.51
N GLU A 14 -9.62 -10.67 -1.27
CA GLU A 14 -10.50 -10.02 -2.22
C GLU A 14 -10.47 -8.50 -1.98
N LEU A 15 -10.39 -7.73 -3.06
CA LEU A 15 -10.54 -6.28 -3.09
C LEU A 15 -11.52 -5.91 -4.20
N VAL A 16 -12.57 -5.15 -3.86
CA VAL A 16 -13.53 -4.61 -4.81
C VAL A 16 -13.41 -3.08 -4.81
N LEU A 17 -13.14 -2.50 -5.97
CA LEU A 17 -13.06 -1.05 -6.18
C LEU A 17 -14.11 -0.63 -7.21
N THR A 18 -15.08 0.17 -6.80
CA THR A 18 -16.18 0.65 -7.66
C THR A 18 -16.29 2.17 -7.62
N ASP A 19 -16.80 2.74 -8.70
CA ASP A 19 -17.33 4.10 -8.68
C ASP A 19 -18.73 4.15 -8.02
N ASN A 20 -19.30 5.35 -7.93
CA ASN A 20 -20.64 5.56 -7.36
C ASN A 20 -21.77 4.95 -8.19
N LYS A 21 -21.50 4.50 -9.41
CA LYS A 21 -22.46 3.84 -10.32
C LYS A 21 -22.31 2.31 -10.30
N GLY A 22 -21.39 1.78 -9.50
CA GLY A 22 -21.10 0.34 -9.41
C GLY A 22 -20.14 -0.17 -10.49
N PHE A 23 -19.65 0.67 -11.40
CA PHE A 23 -18.63 0.27 -12.37
C PHE A 23 -17.28 0.14 -11.66
N GLY A 24 -16.62 -1.00 -11.82
CA GLY A 24 -15.42 -1.27 -11.04
C GLY A 24 -14.71 -2.57 -11.37
N ILE A 25 -13.69 -2.85 -10.56
CA ILE A 25 -12.89 -4.07 -10.64
C ILE A 25 -12.92 -4.85 -9.32
N LYS A 26 -12.92 -6.17 -9.45
CA LYS A 26 -12.67 -7.12 -8.37
C LYS A 26 -11.31 -7.76 -8.58
N ILE A 27 -10.49 -7.76 -7.54
CA ILE A 27 -9.15 -8.35 -7.48
C ILE A 27 -9.16 -9.45 -6.43
N GLU A 28 -8.82 -10.66 -6.85
CA GLU A 28 -8.65 -11.82 -5.96
C GLU A 28 -7.19 -12.28 -6.01
N THR A 29 -6.69 -12.82 -4.90
CA THR A 29 -5.26 -13.10 -4.76
C THR A 29 -4.97 -14.52 -4.28
N GLU A 30 -3.92 -15.13 -4.85
CA GLU A 30 -3.28 -16.35 -4.35
C GLU A 30 -1.86 -16.00 -3.87
N GLY A 31 -1.53 -16.37 -2.63
CA GLY A 31 -0.27 -16.02 -1.98
C GLY A 31 -0.43 -14.93 -0.92
N GLN A 32 0.70 -14.35 -0.51
CA GLN A 32 0.74 -13.21 0.41
C GLN A 32 0.72 -11.92 -0.39
N VAL A 33 -0.35 -11.15 -0.24
CA VAL A 33 -0.51 -9.85 -0.88
C VAL A 33 -0.98 -8.85 0.18
N GLY A 34 -0.26 -7.75 0.31
CA GLY A 34 -0.70 -6.53 0.96
C GLY A 34 -1.19 -5.54 -0.08
N PHE A 35 -1.97 -4.54 0.34
CA PHE A 35 -2.38 -3.46 -0.54
C PHE A 35 -2.54 -2.14 0.19
N SER A 36 -2.48 -1.05 -0.58
CA SER A 36 -2.96 0.27 -0.16
C SER A 36 -3.67 0.94 -1.34
N ALA A 37 -4.64 1.80 -1.05
CA ALA A 37 -5.41 2.51 -2.07
C ALA A 37 -5.59 3.96 -1.60
N LEU A 38 -4.83 4.88 -2.19
CA LEU A 38 -4.78 6.28 -1.75
C LEU A 38 -5.03 7.25 -2.91
N PRO A 39 -5.59 8.44 -2.65
CA PRO A 39 -5.73 9.49 -3.67
C PRO A 39 -4.43 10.32 -3.83
N TYR A 40 -3.28 9.78 -3.43
CA TYR A 40 -1.99 10.46 -3.44
C TYR A 40 -0.92 9.50 -3.96
N THR A 41 0.04 10.02 -4.72
CA THR A 41 1.22 9.25 -5.15
C THR A 41 2.25 9.18 -4.02
N ASP A 42 3.18 8.22 -4.13
CA ASP A 42 4.30 8.12 -3.18
C ASP A 42 5.14 9.41 -3.16
N ALA A 43 5.29 10.07 -4.32
CA ALA A 43 5.96 11.35 -4.43
C ALA A 43 5.22 12.47 -3.69
N ASP A 44 3.87 12.48 -3.72
CA ASP A 44 3.06 13.45 -2.98
C ASP A 44 3.27 13.30 -1.47
N LEU A 45 3.22 12.07 -0.97
CA LEU A 45 3.43 11.77 0.44
C LEU A 45 4.86 12.07 0.90
N MET A 46 5.86 11.76 0.07
CA MET A 46 7.27 11.96 0.39
C MET A 46 7.66 13.43 0.47
N ASN A 47 7.18 14.23 -0.48
CA ASN A 47 7.62 15.62 -0.70
C ASN A 47 6.81 16.65 0.08
N SER A 48 5.62 16.30 0.57
CA SER A 48 4.81 17.21 1.40
C SER A 48 5.34 17.28 2.83
N ASN A 49 5.36 18.48 3.40
CA ASN A 49 5.70 18.69 4.81
C ASN A 49 4.44 18.70 5.69
N HIS A 50 3.29 19.03 5.10
CA HIS A 50 2.03 19.13 5.80
C HIS A 50 0.87 18.62 4.96
N PHE A 51 -0.17 18.09 5.62
CA PHE A 51 -1.32 17.52 4.93
C PHE A 51 -2.07 18.52 4.04
N TRP A 52 -2.15 19.80 4.42
CA TRP A 52 -2.83 20.84 3.64
C TRP A 52 -2.10 21.24 2.35
N GLU A 53 -0.85 20.80 2.17
CA GLU A 53 -0.08 20.99 0.93
C GLU A 53 -0.43 19.92 -0.12
N MET A 54 -1.09 18.83 0.31
CA MET A 54 -1.40 17.70 -0.56
C MET A 54 -2.62 17.99 -1.43
N GLN A 55 -2.50 17.63 -2.70
CA GLN A 55 -3.59 17.67 -3.66
C GLN A 55 -3.97 16.24 -4.09
N ALA A 56 -5.23 15.88 -3.86
CA ALA A 56 -5.75 14.58 -4.27
C ALA A 56 -5.69 14.44 -5.80
N ARG A 57 -5.29 13.26 -6.26
CA ARG A 57 -5.25 12.91 -7.68
C ARG A 57 -6.66 12.56 -8.18
N PRO A 58 -6.97 12.78 -9.47
CA PRO A 58 -8.24 12.37 -10.06
C PRO A 58 -8.32 10.84 -10.30
N TYR A 59 -7.48 10.08 -9.60
CA TYR A 59 -7.37 8.63 -9.67
C TYR A 59 -6.87 8.09 -8.32
N THR A 60 -7.10 6.80 -8.09
CA THR A 60 -6.58 6.07 -6.93
C THR A 60 -5.25 5.42 -7.29
N VAL A 61 -4.23 5.63 -6.47
CA VAL A 61 -2.97 4.90 -6.51
C VAL A 61 -3.15 3.61 -5.71
N LEU A 62 -3.15 2.48 -6.42
CA LEU A 62 -3.28 1.14 -5.84
C LEU A 62 -1.91 0.45 -5.85
N HIS A 63 -1.42 0.09 -4.66
CA HIS A 63 -0.28 -0.82 -4.51
C HIS A 63 -0.78 -2.23 -4.21
N LEU A 64 -0.13 -3.24 -4.79
CA LEU A 64 -0.36 -4.67 -4.55
C LEU A 64 0.99 -5.32 -4.31
N ASP A 65 1.32 -5.53 -3.05
CA ASP A 65 2.69 -5.81 -2.62
C ASP A 65 2.82 -7.25 -2.12
N ALA A 66 3.86 -7.95 -2.56
CA ALA A 66 4.20 -9.25 -1.97
C ALA A 66 4.63 -9.11 -0.49
N TRP A 67 5.24 -7.98 -0.18
CA TRP A 67 5.78 -7.65 1.14
C TRP A 67 6.02 -6.15 1.27
N THR A 68 5.70 -5.58 2.43
CA THR A 68 6.11 -4.23 2.82
C THR A 68 7.03 -4.32 4.03
N ARG A 69 8.12 -3.53 4.06
CA ARG A 69 9.02 -3.48 5.23
C ARG A 69 8.23 -3.01 6.45
N GLY A 70 8.41 -3.68 7.60
CA GLY A 70 7.86 -3.22 8.87
C GLY A 70 8.37 -1.84 9.29
N VAL A 71 7.55 -1.06 9.99
CA VAL A 71 7.86 0.36 10.32
C VAL A 71 9.11 0.52 11.17
N GLY A 72 9.28 -0.31 12.21
CA GLY A 72 10.34 -0.13 13.22
C GLY A 72 10.11 1.13 14.06
N ASN A 73 11.14 1.56 14.81
CA ASN A 73 11.08 2.75 15.65
C ASN A 73 12.37 3.60 15.60
N ALA A 74 13.09 3.54 14.48
CA ALA A 74 14.36 4.26 14.20
C ALA A 74 14.28 5.80 14.21
N SER A 75 13.16 6.37 14.68
CA SER A 75 13.04 7.82 14.94
C SER A 75 13.95 8.33 16.06
N CYS A 76 14.31 7.46 17.02
CA CYS A 76 15.17 7.80 18.16
C CYS A 76 16.04 6.59 18.55
N GLY A 77 17.09 6.34 17.77
CA GLY A 77 18.07 5.26 17.99
C GLY A 77 18.31 4.42 16.74
N HIS A 78 19.57 4.03 16.50
CA HIS A 78 19.95 3.22 15.34
C HIS A 78 19.80 1.71 15.58
N ASP A 79 19.72 1.30 16.84
CA ASP A 79 19.53 -0.08 17.32
C ASP A 79 18.05 -0.51 17.35
N VAL A 80 17.13 0.43 17.14
CA VAL A 80 15.68 0.23 17.15
C VAL A 80 15.05 0.28 15.75
N ASP A 81 15.81 -0.20 14.77
CA ASP A 81 15.32 -0.37 13.40
C ASP A 81 14.29 -1.51 13.28
N THR A 82 13.65 -1.64 12.12
CA THR A 82 12.82 -2.80 11.77
C THR A 82 13.56 -4.11 12.08
N LEU A 83 12.97 -4.94 12.94
CA LEU A 83 13.52 -6.26 13.27
C LEU A 83 13.79 -7.07 11.99
N PRO A 84 14.89 -7.84 11.91
CA PRO A 84 15.26 -8.59 10.70
C PRO A 84 14.14 -9.46 10.12
N ILE A 85 13.29 -10.03 10.97
CA ILE A 85 12.14 -10.87 10.56
C ILE A 85 11.03 -10.09 9.82
N TYR A 86 11.00 -8.77 9.93
CA TYR A 86 10.02 -7.88 9.27
C TYR A 86 10.64 -7.07 8.11
N ARG A 87 11.89 -7.35 7.75
CA ARG A 87 12.52 -6.77 6.55
C ARG A 87 12.04 -7.51 5.31
N VAL A 88 12.11 -6.85 4.16
CA VAL A 88 11.79 -7.47 2.87
C VAL A 88 12.81 -8.60 2.61
N PRO A 89 12.37 -9.86 2.43
CA PRO A 89 13.29 -10.97 2.17
C PRO A 89 14.11 -10.75 0.90
N GLN A 90 15.42 -11.01 0.96
CA GLN A 90 16.33 -10.95 -0.21
C GLN A 90 16.25 -12.24 -1.04
N LYS A 91 15.04 -12.58 -1.49
CA LYS A 91 14.75 -13.74 -2.34
C LYS A 91 13.57 -13.42 -3.26
N PRO A 92 13.40 -14.15 -4.38
CA PRO A 92 12.21 -14.00 -5.20
C PRO A 92 10.94 -14.22 -4.39
N LEU A 93 9.98 -13.29 -4.53
CA LEU A 93 8.63 -13.39 -4.01
C LEU A 93 7.67 -13.45 -5.19
N SER A 94 6.63 -14.26 -5.07
CA SER A 94 5.59 -14.38 -6.08
C SER A 94 4.21 -14.41 -5.45
N TYR A 95 3.26 -13.79 -6.14
CA TYR A 95 1.83 -13.87 -5.86
C TYR A 95 1.08 -13.86 -7.18
N LYS A 96 -0.18 -14.27 -7.17
CA LYS A 96 -1.05 -14.22 -8.36
C LYS A 96 -2.23 -13.32 -8.08
N LEU A 97 -2.63 -12.57 -9.10
CA LEU A 97 -3.82 -11.74 -9.09
C LEU A 97 -4.78 -12.25 -10.16
N ARG A 98 -6.07 -12.27 -9.83
CA ARG A 98 -7.15 -12.36 -10.79
C ARG A 98 -7.90 -11.04 -10.77
N ILE A 99 -7.94 -10.36 -11.91
CA ILE A 99 -8.67 -9.09 -12.07
C ILE A 99 -9.89 -9.38 -12.95
N SER A 100 -11.06 -8.93 -12.50
CA SER A 100 -12.33 -9.09 -13.21
C SER A 100 -13.20 -7.84 -13.04
N ALA A 101 -14.15 -7.62 -13.95
CA ALA A 101 -15.14 -6.58 -13.79
C ALA A 101 -16.11 -6.93 -12.64
N VAL A 102 -16.54 -5.93 -11.89
CA VAL A 102 -17.66 -6.07 -10.94
C VAL A 102 -18.94 -6.23 -11.76
N LYS A 103 -19.75 -7.24 -11.42
CA LYS A 103 -21.06 -7.50 -12.04
C LYS A 103 -22.15 -6.74 -11.34
#